data_AF-A0A0L6VS08-F1
#
_entry.id   AF-A0A0L6VS08-F1
#
_cell.length_a   1.000
_cell.length_b   1.000
_cell.length_c   1.000
_cell.angle_alpha   90.00
_cell.angle_beta   90.00
_cell.angle_gamma   90.00
#
_symmetry.space_group_name_H-M   'P 1'
#
loop_
_entity.id
_entity.type
_entity.pdbx_description
1 polymer ?
#
loop_
_entity_poly.entity_id
_entity_poly.type
_entity_poly.pdbx_seq_one_letter_code
_entity_poly.pdbx_strand_id
1 'polypeptide(L)'
;LNAEFELNSLSMKDNSKASTYIAQFRTLQSRVDWNNAAFAFHFRKGLPSRITNQLALTGQQLKTLQQLINRTIELDNCYHDKNEDALRYKPLKKRPMNGDERARREKEGLCLYCGGKHELDSCVKRIAREAAKLAKK
;
A
#
# COMPACT_ATOMS: atom_id res chain seq x y z
N LEU A 1 15.96 34.46 2.21
CA LEU A 1 16.17 33.12 1.65
C LEU A 1 15.56 33.09 0.26
N ASN A 2 16.23 32.48 -0.72
CA ASN A 2 15.78 32.46 -2.10
C ASN A 2 14.63 31.44 -2.25
N ALA A 3 13.42 31.92 -2.54
CA ALA A 3 12.22 31.08 -2.67
C ALA A 3 12.37 29.98 -3.75
N GLU A 4 13.13 30.25 -4.81
CA GLU A 4 13.45 29.28 -5.86
C GLU A 4 14.28 28.11 -5.32
N PHE A 5 15.28 28.41 -4.48
CA PHE A 5 16.13 27.41 -3.86
C PHE A 5 15.32 26.53 -2.89
N GLU A 6 14.50 27.16 -2.05
CA GLU A 6 13.60 26.46 -1.14
C GLU A 6 12.66 25.52 -1.91
N LEU A 7 12.04 26.02 -2.99
CA LEU A 7 11.11 25.23 -3.81
C LEU A 7 11.82 24.06 -4.50
N ASN A 8 13.05 24.24 -4.98
CA ASN A 8 13.84 23.17 -5.59
C ASN A 8 14.28 22.09 -4.57
N SER A 9 14.43 22.45 -3.30
CA SER A 9 14.80 21.55 -2.20
C SER A 9 13.60 20.90 -1.51
N LEU A 10 12.37 21.38 -1.78
CA LEU A 10 11.16 20.90 -1.14
C LEU A 10 10.85 19.46 -1.55
N SER A 11 10.79 18.57 -0.56
CA SER A 11 10.40 17.18 -0.77
C SER A 11 9.34 16.74 0.24
N MET A 12 8.45 15.88 -0.23
CA MET A 12 7.41 15.26 0.58
C MET A 12 7.98 14.01 1.27
N LYS A 13 7.71 13.86 2.58
CA LYS A 13 8.20 12.71 3.35
C LYS A 13 7.37 11.45 3.04
N ASP A 14 7.98 10.28 3.24
CA ASP A 14 7.36 8.99 2.87
C ASP A 14 6.07 8.62 3.62
N ASN A 15 5.85 9.18 4.82
CA ASN A 15 4.64 8.94 5.61
C ASN A 15 3.83 10.22 5.89
N SER A 16 4.23 11.36 5.32
CA SER A 16 3.45 12.60 5.46
C SER A 16 2.31 12.65 4.46
N LYS A 17 1.24 13.36 4.81
CA LYS A 17 0.12 13.68 3.92
C LYS A 17 0.54 14.61 2.79
N ALA A 18 0.00 14.38 1.60
CA ALA A 18 0.24 15.23 0.43
C ALA A 18 -0.20 16.68 0.66
N SER A 19 -1.28 16.90 1.42
CA SER A 19 -1.81 18.24 1.73
C SER A 19 -0.76 19.15 2.37
N THR A 20 0.05 18.63 3.30
CA THR A 20 1.11 19.41 3.97
C THR A 20 2.17 19.86 2.98
N TYR A 21 2.65 18.96 2.13
CA TYR A 21 3.62 19.28 1.08
C TYR A 21 3.06 20.30 0.08
N ILE A 22 1.82 20.09 -0.38
CA ILE A 22 1.16 20.99 -1.34
C ILE A 22 1.01 22.40 -0.76
N ALA A 23 0.62 22.53 0.51
CA ALA A 23 0.49 23.84 1.14
C ALA A 23 1.83 24.61 1.18
N GLN A 24 2.93 23.92 1.51
CA GLN A 24 4.27 24.49 1.48
C GLN A 24 4.69 24.87 0.06
N PHE A 25 4.46 23.97 -0.91
CA PHE A 25 4.75 24.21 -2.32
C PHE A 25 4.01 25.46 -2.83
N ARG A 26 2.70 25.59 -2.56
CA ARG A 26 1.90 26.75 -2.97
C ARG A 26 2.38 28.06 -2.35
N THR A 27 2.82 28.01 -1.09
CA THR A 27 3.37 29.19 -0.39
C THR A 27 4.66 29.69 -1.04
N LEU A 28 5.50 28.77 -1.54
CA LEU A 28 6.71 29.13 -2.28
C LEU A 28 6.39 29.53 -3.72
N GLN A 29 5.43 28.85 -4.35
CA GLN A 29 4.98 29.11 -5.71
C GLN A 29 4.51 30.56 -5.89
N SER A 30 3.84 31.15 -4.89
CA SER A 30 3.37 32.54 -4.96
C SER A 30 4.48 33.59 -4.93
N ARG A 31 5.71 33.19 -4.62
CA ARG A 31 6.89 34.06 -4.50
C ARG A 31 7.84 33.93 -5.68
N VAL A 32 7.52 33.07 -6.64
CA VAL A 32 8.38 32.71 -7.78
C VAL A 32 7.59 32.89 -9.06
N ASP A 33 8.19 33.56 -10.05
CA ASP A 33 7.55 33.79 -11.35
C ASP A 33 7.99 32.75 -12.38
N TRP A 34 7.49 31.52 -12.23
CA TRP A 34 7.75 30.43 -13.16
C TRP A 34 6.50 30.02 -13.93
N ASN A 35 6.71 29.42 -15.10
CA ASN A 35 5.62 28.85 -15.85
C ASN A 35 5.13 27.52 -15.24
N ASN A 36 3.95 27.09 -15.67
CA ASN A 36 3.30 25.88 -15.17
C ASN A 36 4.14 24.60 -15.40
N ALA A 37 4.93 24.53 -16.49
CA ALA A 37 5.76 23.35 -16.78
C ALA A 37 6.94 23.24 -15.80
N ALA A 38 7.59 24.36 -15.47
CA ALA A 38 8.63 24.42 -14.46
C ALA A 38 8.10 24.02 -13.09
N PHE A 39 6.96 24.57 -12.65
CA PHE A 39 6.36 24.13 -11.39
C PHE A 39 5.99 22.65 -11.40
N ALA A 40 5.42 22.12 -12.49
CA ALA A 40 5.11 20.70 -12.59
C ALA A 40 6.37 19.83 -12.48
N PHE A 41 7.49 20.25 -13.09
CA PHE A 41 8.77 19.56 -12.99
C PHE A 41 9.26 19.50 -11.53
N HIS A 42 9.34 20.66 -10.86
CA HIS A 42 9.81 20.71 -9.48
C HIS A 42 8.87 20.01 -8.50
N PHE A 43 7.56 20.08 -8.73
CA PHE A 43 6.58 19.33 -7.97
C PHE A 43 6.84 17.82 -8.09
N ARG A 44 7.00 17.28 -9.31
CA ARG A 44 7.30 15.85 -9.52
C ARG A 44 8.60 15.42 -8.84
N LYS A 45 9.64 16.26 -8.88
CA LYS A 45 10.93 15.99 -8.23
C LYS A 45 10.81 15.85 -6.71
N GLY A 46 9.91 16.61 -6.08
CA GLY A 46 9.67 16.54 -4.64
C GLY A 46 8.74 15.40 -4.20
N LEU A 47 8.16 14.64 -5.12
CA LEU A 47 7.24 13.54 -4.79
C LEU A 47 7.99 12.26 -4.39
N PRO A 48 7.45 11.50 -3.43
CA PRO A 48 8.03 10.23 -2.99
C PRO A 48 7.76 9.13 -4.02
N SER A 49 8.61 8.09 -4.02
CA SER A 49 8.56 6.98 -4.96
C SER A 49 7.19 6.30 -5.03
N ARG A 50 6.49 6.19 -3.89
CA ARG A 50 5.14 5.61 -3.82
C ARG A 50 4.13 6.33 -4.72
N ILE A 51 4.27 7.65 -4.89
CA ILE A 51 3.39 8.45 -5.74
C ILE A 51 3.93 8.47 -7.18
N THR A 52 5.23 8.68 -7.37
CA THR A 52 5.83 8.75 -8.73
C THR A 52 5.68 7.45 -9.50
N ASN A 53 5.81 6.29 -8.84
CA ASN A 53 5.58 4.98 -9.44
C ASN A 53 4.11 4.82 -9.89
N GLN A 54 3.14 5.24 -9.08
CA GLN A 54 1.72 5.17 -9.44
C GLN A 54 1.37 6.12 -10.60
N LEU A 55 1.98 7.30 -10.62
CA LEU A 55 1.85 8.24 -11.73
C LEU A 55 2.40 7.62 -13.04
N ALA A 56 3.54 6.93 -12.99
CA ALA A 56 4.11 6.25 -14.15
C ALA A 56 3.24 5.11 -14.67
N LEU A 57 2.64 4.32 -13.77
CA LEU A 57 1.76 3.19 -14.13
C LEU A 57 0.45 3.61 -14.79
N THR A 58 -0.07 4.80 -14.47
CA THR A 58 -1.37 5.24 -15.00
C THR A 58 -1.27 5.64 -16.49
N GLY A 59 -0.07 5.91 -17.02
CA GLY A 59 0.12 6.35 -18.42
C GLY A 59 -0.52 7.71 -18.75
N GLN A 60 -1.08 8.39 -17.76
CA GLN A 60 -1.85 9.62 -17.95
C GLN A 60 -0.92 10.82 -18.10
N GLN A 61 -1.05 11.53 -19.22
CA GLN A 61 -0.35 12.80 -19.42
C GLN A 61 -1.05 13.91 -18.63
N LEU A 62 -0.45 14.28 -17.49
CA LEU A 62 -0.88 15.41 -16.68
C LEU A 62 -0.18 16.67 -17.22
N LYS A 63 -0.93 17.46 -18.01
CA LYS A 63 -0.43 18.61 -18.75
C LYS A 63 -0.33 19.86 -17.88
N THR A 64 -1.09 19.93 -16.79
CA THR A 64 -1.07 21.07 -15.86
C THR A 64 -0.60 20.68 -14.46
N LEU A 65 -0.01 21.65 -13.74
CA LEU A 65 0.36 21.48 -12.34
C LEU A 65 -0.87 21.12 -11.49
N GLN A 66 -2.03 21.74 -11.79
CA GLN A 66 -3.25 21.47 -11.04
C GLN A 66 -3.72 20.01 -11.21
N GLN A 67 -3.67 19.47 -12.43
CA GLN A 67 -3.98 18.06 -12.67
C GLN A 67 -3.03 17.15 -11.90
N LEU A 68 -1.75 17.51 -11.85
CA LEU A 68 -0.74 16.78 -11.09
C LEU A 68 -1.03 16.81 -9.58
N ILE A 69 -1.37 17.97 -9.04
CA ILE A 69 -1.71 18.14 -7.61
C ILE A 69 -2.94 17.30 -7.25
N ASN A 70 -4.01 17.39 -8.05
CA ASN A 70 -5.23 16.62 -7.80
C ASN A 70 -4.93 15.12 -7.82
N ARG A 71 -4.17 14.65 -8.82
CA ARG A 71 -3.80 13.24 -8.92
C ARG A 71 -2.92 12.78 -7.76
N THR A 72 -2.01 13.63 -7.29
CA THR A 72 -1.19 13.35 -6.10
C THR A 72 -2.05 13.20 -4.84
N ILE A 73 -3.06 14.05 -4.64
CA ILE A 73 -4.00 13.94 -3.51
C ILE A 73 -4.77 12.62 -3.56
N GLU A 74 -5.30 12.26 -4.72
CA GLU A 74 -6.03 11.00 -4.91
C GLU A 74 -5.16 9.78 -4.58
N LEU A 75 -3.92 9.76 -5.09
CA LEU A 75 -2.99 8.67 -4.84
C LEU A 75 -2.56 8.58 -3.38
N ASP A 76 -2.33 9.71 -2.71
CA ASP A 76 -1.98 9.76 -1.30
C ASP A 76 -3.14 9.29 -0.41
N ASN A 77 -4.38 9.73 -0.69
CA ASN A 77 -5.56 9.25 0.00
C ASN A 77 -5.71 7.74 -0.15
N CYS A 78 -5.64 7.22 -1.38
CA CYS A 78 -5.72 5.78 -1.62
C CYS A 78 -4.62 4.98 -0.91
N TYR A 79 -3.39 5.53 -0.81
CA TYR A 79 -2.30 4.90 -0.07
C TYR A 79 -2.62 4.82 1.42
N HIS A 80 -3.18 5.89 2.00
CA HIS A 80 -3.54 5.91 3.41
C HIS A 80 -4.75 5.02 3.71
N ASP A 81 -5.77 5.00 2.86
CA ASP A 81 -6.94 4.13 3.01
C ASP A 81 -6.54 2.65 2.96
N LYS A 82 -5.70 2.26 1.98
CA LYS A 82 -5.19 0.89 1.88
C LYS A 82 -4.28 0.50 3.04
N ASN A 83 -3.52 1.43 3.61
CA ASN A 83 -2.71 1.15 4.80
C ASN A 83 -3.60 0.98 6.04
N GLU A 84 -4.64 1.79 6.18
CA GLU A 84 -5.63 1.64 7.25
C GLU A 84 -6.37 0.30 7.13
N ASP A 85 -6.79 -0.07 5.91
CA ASP A 85 -7.39 -1.37 5.61
C ASP A 85 -6.40 -2.52 5.78
N ALA A 86 -5.12 -2.38 5.44
CA ALA A 86 -4.11 -3.42 5.67
C ALA A 86 -3.78 -3.59 7.16
N LEU A 87 -3.84 -2.51 7.95
CA LEU A 87 -3.73 -2.59 9.41
C LEU A 87 -4.97 -3.25 10.03
N ARG A 88 -6.15 -3.03 9.43
CA ARG A 88 -7.43 -3.63 9.84
C ARG A 88 -7.56 -5.10 9.41
N TYR A 89 -7.10 -5.44 8.22
CA TYR A 89 -7.02 -6.79 7.67
C TYR A 89 -5.62 -7.36 7.89
N LYS A 90 -5.27 -7.60 9.15
CA LYS A 90 -4.24 -8.60 9.43
C LYS A 90 -4.79 -9.93 8.92
N PRO A 91 -4.12 -10.66 8.00
CA PRO A 91 -4.49 -12.03 7.72
C PRO A 91 -4.53 -12.72 9.07
N LEU A 92 -5.69 -13.25 9.46
CA LEU A 92 -5.79 -14.06 10.67
C LEU A 92 -4.72 -15.14 10.52
N LYS A 93 -3.59 -15.00 11.23
CA LYS A 93 -2.66 -16.12 11.42
C LYS A 93 -3.55 -17.28 11.80
N LYS A 94 -3.52 -18.37 11.02
CA LYS A 94 -4.32 -19.58 11.30
C LYS A 94 -4.22 -19.82 12.79
N ARG A 95 -5.31 -19.51 13.50
CA ARG A 95 -5.30 -19.57 14.96
C ARG A 95 -5.02 -21.04 15.28
N PRO A 96 -4.04 -21.36 16.15
CA PRO A 96 -3.90 -22.73 16.61
C PRO A 96 -5.26 -23.19 17.09
N MET A 97 -5.66 -24.41 16.69
CA MET A 97 -6.96 -24.96 17.04
C MET A 97 -7.10 -24.88 18.57
N ASN A 98 -8.12 -24.17 19.07
CA ASN A 98 -8.35 -24.13 20.50
C ASN A 98 -8.79 -25.53 20.97
N GLY A 99 -8.62 -25.80 22.27
CA GLY A 99 -8.96 -27.11 22.86
C GLY A 99 -10.41 -27.53 22.56
N ASP A 100 -11.34 -26.56 22.59
CA ASP A 100 -12.76 -26.79 22.33
C ASP A 100 -13.04 -27.22 20.88
N GLU A 101 -12.44 -26.56 19.89
CA GLU A 101 -12.58 -26.94 18.48
C GLU A 101 -11.92 -28.30 18.20
N ARG A 102 -10.84 -28.62 18.92
CA ARG A 102 -10.22 -29.93 18.83
C ARG A 102 -11.14 -31.03 19.37
N ALA A 103 -11.67 -30.84 20.57
CA ALA A 103 -12.59 -31.80 21.18
C ALA A 103 -13.87 -31.98 20.34
N ARG A 104 -14.40 -30.89 19.77
CA ARG A 104 -15.54 -30.95 18.85
C ARG A 104 -15.23 -31.77 17.60
N ARG A 105 -14.08 -31.53 16.96
CA ARG A 105 -13.66 -32.29 15.77
C ARG A 105 -13.41 -33.76 16.08
N GLU A 106 -12.80 -34.07 17.22
CA GLU A 106 -12.60 -35.46 17.67
C GLU A 106 -13.95 -36.15 17.91
N LYS A 107 -14.89 -35.47 18.59
CA LYS A 107 -16.26 -35.99 18.82
C LYS A 107 -17.05 -36.20 17.53
N GLU A 108 -16.90 -35.30 16.56
CA GLU A 108 -17.61 -35.35 15.28
C GLU A 108 -16.88 -36.18 14.21
N GLY A 109 -15.72 -36.77 14.52
CA GLY A 109 -14.92 -37.54 13.55
C GLY A 109 -14.41 -36.70 12.38
N LEU A 110 -14.11 -35.42 12.63
CA LEU A 110 -13.60 -34.48 11.63
C LEU A 110 -12.08 -34.42 11.63
N CYS A 111 -11.52 -34.28 10.43
CA CYS A 111 -10.10 -34.11 10.20
C CYS A 111 -9.54 -32.93 11.01
N LEU A 112 -8.55 -33.21 11.87
CA LEU A 112 -7.90 -32.18 12.68
C LEU A 112 -7.16 -31.13 11.84
N TYR A 113 -6.80 -31.42 10.59
CA TYR A 113 -6.13 -30.46 9.73
C TYR A 113 -7.10 -29.52 8.98
N CYS A 114 -8.14 -30.07 8.35
CA CYS A 114 -9.03 -29.29 7.48
C CYS A 114 -10.50 -29.24 7.88
N GLY A 115 -10.92 -30.00 8.89
CA GLY A 115 -12.31 -30.05 9.37
C GLY A 115 -13.28 -30.87 8.50
N GLY A 116 -12.79 -31.60 7.48
CA GLY A 116 -13.62 -32.48 6.66
C GLY A 116 -13.88 -33.85 7.30
N LYS A 117 -14.93 -34.56 6.87
CA LYS A 117 -15.24 -35.94 7.30
C LYS A 117 -14.30 -36.95 6.65
N HIS A 118 -13.07 -37.03 7.16
CA HIS A 118 -12.07 -38.02 6.78
C HIS A 118 -10.96 -38.09 7.84
N GLU A 119 -10.23 -39.20 7.85
CA GLU A 119 -9.03 -39.34 8.68
C GLU A 119 -7.92 -38.39 8.23
N LEU A 120 -7.09 -37.97 9.17
CA LEU A 120 -5.97 -37.05 8.93
C LEU A 120 -5.05 -37.54 7.80
N ASP A 121 -4.86 -38.86 7.70
CA ASP A 121 -4.01 -39.49 6.70
C ASP A 121 -4.57 -39.45 5.29
N SER A 122 -5.90 -39.44 5.17
CA SER A 122 -6.60 -39.28 3.89
C SER A 122 -6.82 -37.80 3.50
N CYS A 123 -6.30 -36.85 4.29
CA CYS A 123 -6.53 -35.44 4.04
C CYS A 123 -5.74 -34.93 2.83
N VAL A 124 -6.40 -34.82 1.67
CA VAL A 124 -5.81 -34.28 0.42
C VAL A 124 -5.16 -32.91 0.63
N LYS A 125 -5.79 -32.03 1.41
CA LYS A 125 -5.24 -30.69 1.71
C LYS A 125 -3.94 -30.75 2.53
N ARG A 126 -3.75 -31.79 3.35
CA ARG A 126 -2.52 -32.02 4.12
C ARG A 126 -1.45 -32.61 3.22
N ILE A 127 -1.80 -33.67 2.48
CA ILE A 127 -0.91 -34.35 1.52
C ILE A 127 -0.33 -33.34 0.52
N ALA A 128 -1.19 -32.52 -0.11
CA ALA A 128 -0.77 -31.50 -1.07
C ALA A 128 0.18 -30.46 -0.45
N ARG A 129 -0.03 -30.07 0.82
CA ARG A 129 0.85 -29.12 1.52
C ARG A 129 2.21 -29.73 1.81
N GLU A 130 2.27 -30.99 2.24
CA GLU A 130 3.54 -31.68 2.49
C GLU A 130 4.31 -31.89 1.18
N ALA A 131 3.64 -32.29 0.09
CA ALA A 131 4.24 -32.38 -1.23
C ALA A 131 4.81 -31.02 -1.71
N ALA A 132 4.07 -29.93 -1.52
CA ALA A 132 4.53 -28.59 -1.88
C ALA A 132 5.70 -28.07 -1.01
N LYS A 133 5.87 -28.58 0.22
CA LYS A 133 7.05 -28.27 1.04
C LYS A 133 8.29 -29.03 0.57
N LEU A 134 8.10 -30.30 0.20
CA LEU A 134 9.17 -31.15 -0.35
C LEU A 134 9.70 -30.62 -1.68
N ALA A 135 8.83 -30.10 -2.55
CA ALA A 135 9.21 -29.48 -3.83
C ALA A 135 9.95 -28.14 -3.70
N LYS A 136 10.07 -27.59 -2.48
CA LYS A 136 10.77 -26.33 -2.17
C LYS A 136 12.08 -26.53 -1.41
N LYS A 137 12.46 -27.79 -1.15
CA LYS A 137 13.75 -28.19 -0.62
C LYS A 137 14.63 -28.66 -1.76
#